data_AF-A0A8C9DEX4-F1
#
_entry.id   AF-A0A8C9DEX4-F1
#
_cell.length_a   1.000
_cell.length_b   1.000
_cell.length_c   1.000
_cell.angle_alpha   90.00
_cell.angle_beta   90.00
_cell.angle_gamma   90.00
#
_symmetry.space_group_name_H-M   'P 1'
#
loop_
_entity.id
_entity.type
_entity.pdbx_description
1 polymer ?
#
loop_
_entity_poly.entity_id
_entity_poly.type
_entity_poly.pdbx_seq_one_letter_code
_entity_poly.pdbx_strand_id
1 'polypeptide(L)'
;MKRYGKILMHHIPEQTTQLLKGLCTDYRPSLEGQGDRETPGCRASSEEFIPIFANNPRELKAFLEHMSEVQPDSPQGIYDTLLELRLQNWAHEKDPKVKEKLHAEAISLLKSGRFCDVFDKALVLCQMHDFQDGVLYLYEQGKLFQQIMHYHMQHEQYRQVIAVCERHGEQDPSLWEQALSYFARKEEDCKEYVAAVLKHIENKNLMPPLLVVQTLAHNSTATLSVIRDYLVQKLQKQSQQIAQDELRVRRYREETTRIRQEIQELKASPKIFQKTKCSICNSALELPSVHFLCGHSFHQHCFESYSESDADCPTCLPENRKVMDMIRAQEQKRDLHDQFQHQLKCSNDSFSVIADYFGRGVFNKLTLLTDPPTARLTPRALKQLVRRRGLLHRRQTDMSRAPLSSDAIALRTKGDLLFLPLPLASLLSLLLTNSVEHFRSLGEGTSATSECVQ
;
A
#
# COMPACT_ATOMS: atom_id res chain seq x y z
N MET A 1 58.37 -13.02 -6.22
CA MET A 1 57.65 -12.29 -5.15
C MET A 1 57.18 -13.17 -3.99
N LYS A 2 56.45 -14.27 -4.19
CA LYS A 2 55.94 -15.11 -3.06
C LYS A 2 57.01 -15.63 -2.07
N ARG A 3 58.23 -15.95 -2.52
CA ARG A 3 59.32 -16.47 -1.67
C ARG A 3 60.17 -15.41 -0.99
N TYR A 4 60.54 -14.34 -1.70
CA TYR A 4 61.49 -13.31 -1.22
C TYR A 4 60.87 -11.94 -0.97
N GLY A 5 59.56 -11.77 -1.22
CA GLY A 5 58.89 -10.48 -1.17
C GLY A 5 59.02 -9.79 0.18
N LYS A 6 58.90 -10.55 1.28
CA LYS A 6 59.04 -10.00 2.65
C LYS A 6 60.44 -9.46 2.92
N ILE A 7 61.48 -10.13 2.40
CA ILE A 7 62.88 -9.71 2.55
C ILE A 7 63.14 -8.45 1.70
N LEU A 8 62.65 -8.43 0.47
CA LEU A 8 62.75 -7.26 -0.41
C LEU A 8 62.04 -6.04 0.18
N MET A 9 60.83 -6.23 0.71
CA MET A 9 60.05 -5.17 1.36
C MET A 9 60.71 -4.65 2.64
N HIS A 10 61.52 -5.47 3.32
CA HIS A 10 62.27 -5.04 4.50
C HIS A 10 63.49 -4.16 4.15
N HIS A 11 64.23 -4.52 3.10
CA HIS A 11 65.47 -3.81 2.74
C HIS A 11 65.27 -2.67 1.74
N ILE A 12 64.31 -2.80 0.82
CA ILE A 12 64.11 -1.86 -0.28
C ILE A 12 62.60 -1.63 -0.54
N PRO A 13 61.89 -1.01 0.42
CA PRO A 13 60.44 -0.88 0.40
C PRO A 13 59.88 -0.19 -0.86
N GLU A 14 60.34 1.03 -1.17
CA GLU A 14 59.81 1.83 -2.28
C GLU A 14 59.93 1.12 -3.64
N GLN A 15 61.11 0.53 -3.92
CA GLN A 15 61.37 -0.18 -5.17
C GLN A 15 60.55 -1.47 -5.26
N THR A 16 60.37 -2.15 -4.12
CA THR A 16 59.53 -3.36 -4.04
C THR A 16 58.07 -3.03 -4.28
N THR A 17 57.58 -1.90 -3.74
CA THR A 17 56.22 -1.39 -3.98
C THR A 17 56.00 -1.05 -5.45
N GLN A 18 56.92 -0.35 -6.10
CA GLN A 18 56.84 -0.04 -7.54
C GLN A 18 56.81 -1.30 -8.40
N LEU A 19 57.63 -2.29 -8.07
CA LEU A 19 57.62 -3.59 -8.75
C LEU A 19 56.26 -4.29 -8.60
N LEU A 20 55.70 -4.31 -7.39
CA LEU A 20 54.38 -4.92 -7.13
C LEU A 20 53.25 -4.19 -7.86
N LYS A 21 53.29 -2.86 -7.96
CA LYS A 21 52.35 -2.07 -8.77
C LYS A 21 52.39 -2.52 -10.23
N GLY A 22 53.59 -2.56 -10.84
CA GLY A 22 53.76 -2.98 -12.23
C GLY A 22 53.36 -4.44 -12.50
N LEU A 23 53.59 -5.35 -11.53
CA LEU A 23 53.19 -6.75 -11.64
C LEU A 23 51.66 -6.96 -11.67
N CYS A 24 50.91 -6.04 -11.04
CA CYS A 24 49.45 -6.12 -10.96
C CYS A 24 48.74 -5.32 -12.07
N THR A 25 49.36 -4.29 -12.66
CA THR A 25 48.73 -3.45 -13.69
C THR A 25 49.16 -3.79 -15.12
N ASP A 26 50.46 -3.67 -15.41
CA ASP A 26 51.00 -3.58 -16.77
C ASP A 26 52.10 -4.61 -17.06
N TYR A 27 52.07 -5.75 -16.37
CA TYR A 27 53.03 -6.82 -16.60
C TYR A 27 52.84 -7.44 -17.99
N ARG A 28 53.81 -7.20 -18.87
CA ARG A 28 53.96 -7.90 -20.15
C ARG A 28 55.16 -8.85 -20.04
N PRO A 29 54.96 -10.17 -19.98
CA PRO A 29 56.08 -11.09 -20.11
C PRO A 29 56.66 -10.94 -21.52
N SER A 30 57.96 -10.66 -21.62
CA SER A 30 58.69 -10.74 -22.88
C SER A 30 58.76 -12.21 -23.33
N LEU A 31 57.69 -12.69 -23.98
CA LEU A 31 57.76 -13.89 -24.79
C LEU A 31 58.03 -13.44 -26.22
N GLU A 32 59.31 -13.50 -26.60
CA GLU A 32 59.67 -13.51 -28.01
C GLU A 32 59.00 -14.73 -28.67
N GLY A 33 57.95 -14.46 -29.46
CA GLY A 33 57.41 -15.37 -30.46
C GLY A 33 56.18 -16.19 -30.07
N GLN A 34 54.98 -15.64 -30.27
CA GLN A 34 53.93 -16.17 -31.17
C GLN A 34 52.58 -15.47 -30.96
N GLY A 35 52.09 -14.84 -32.04
CA GLY A 35 50.68 -14.86 -32.41
C GLY A 35 49.74 -13.86 -31.72
N ASP A 36 49.21 -12.93 -32.52
CA ASP A 36 48.01 -12.13 -32.23
C ASP A 36 46.85 -12.98 -31.73
N ARG A 37 46.70 -13.07 -30.41
CA ARG A 37 45.44 -13.27 -29.70
C ARG A 37 45.53 -12.49 -28.40
N GLU A 38 44.71 -11.45 -28.28
CA GLU A 38 44.44 -10.74 -27.03
C GLU A 38 44.01 -11.77 -25.97
N THR A 39 44.98 -12.24 -25.19
CA THR A 39 44.77 -13.11 -24.04
C THR A 39 44.58 -12.20 -22.83
N PRO A 40 43.48 -12.31 -22.07
CA PRO A 40 43.30 -11.53 -20.85
C PRO A 40 44.50 -11.75 -19.92
N GLY A 41 45.22 -10.68 -19.63
CA GLY A 41 46.62 -10.71 -19.23
C GLY A 41 46.95 -11.53 -17.98
N CYS A 42 48.19 -12.04 -17.94
CA CYS A 42 48.85 -12.65 -16.78
C CYS A 42 49.13 -11.62 -15.67
N ARG A 43 48.09 -10.95 -15.16
CA ARG A 43 48.20 -10.06 -13.99
C ARG A 43 48.22 -10.91 -12.74
N ALA A 44 49.16 -10.63 -11.84
CA ALA A 44 49.17 -11.28 -10.54
C ALA A 44 48.05 -10.71 -9.66
N SER A 45 47.39 -11.56 -8.86
CA SER A 45 46.37 -11.11 -7.92
C SER A 45 47.00 -10.19 -6.87
N SER A 46 46.51 -8.95 -6.80
CA SER A 46 46.99 -7.93 -5.87
C SER A 46 46.76 -8.32 -4.40
N GLU A 47 45.71 -9.10 -4.11
CA GLU A 47 45.36 -9.55 -2.76
C GLU A 47 46.42 -10.50 -2.18
N GLU A 48 47.03 -11.35 -3.01
CA GLU A 48 48.06 -12.31 -2.58
C GLU A 48 49.33 -11.63 -2.05
N PHE A 49 49.52 -10.35 -2.38
CA PHE A 49 50.69 -9.58 -2.00
C PHE A 49 50.49 -8.73 -0.75
N ILE A 50 49.27 -8.57 -0.24
CA ILE A 50 48.99 -7.83 1.00
C ILE A 50 49.89 -8.30 2.17
N PRO A 51 50.08 -9.62 2.41
CA PRO A 51 50.91 -10.10 3.53
C PRO A 51 52.41 -9.77 3.40
N ILE A 52 52.87 -9.32 2.22
CA ILE A 52 54.28 -8.91 2.00
C ILE A 52 54.56 -7.59 2.73
N PHE A 53 53.54 -6.74 2.91
CA PHE A 53 53.69 -5.41 3.49
C PHE A 53 53.48 -5.37 5.02
N ALA A 54 53.46 -6.52 5.72
CA ALA A 54 53.06 -6.63 7.13
C ALA A 54 53.70 -5.61 8.10
N ASN A 55 54.91 -5.13 7.82
CA ASN A 55 55.63 -4.14 8.65
C ASN A 55 55.82 -2.77 7.98
N ASN A 56 55.17 -2.52 6.84
CA ASN A 56 55.33 -1.30 6.03
C ASN A 56 53.95 -0.71 5.65
N PRO A 57 53.20 -0.13 6.61
CA PRO A 57 51.84 0.36 6.37
C PRO A 57 51.77 1.53 5.37
N ARG A 58 52.85 2.34 5.29
CA ARG A 58 52.94 3.46 4.35
C ARG A 58 53.00 2.98 2.90
N GLU A 59 53.82 1.97 2.65
CA GLU A 59 53.96 1.32 1.35
C GLU A 59 52.70 0.52 0.98
N LEU A 60 52.07 -0.13 1.96
CA LEU A 60 50.80 -0.81 1.77
C LEU A 60 49.71 0.17 1.33
N LYS A 61 49.57 1.32 2.00
CA LYS A 61 48.63 2.37 1.60
C LYS A 61 48.90 2.81 0.16
N ALA A 62 50.15 3.14 -0.17
CA ALA A 62 50.52 3.58 -1.51
C ALA A 62 50.28 2.52 -2.60
N PHE A 63 50.40 1.23 -2.28
CA PHE A 63 50.05 0.13 -3.17
C PHE A 63 48.55 0.02 -3.38
N LEU A 64 47.76 -0.04 -2.29
CA LEU A 64 46.31 -0.21 -2.35
C LEU A 64 45.61 0.98 -3.02
N GLU A 65 46.06 2.22 -2.78
CA GLU A 65 45.51 3.41 -3.45
C GLU A 65 45.74 3.35 -4.95
N HIS A 66 46.95 2.95 -5.38
CA HIS A 66 47.24 2.77 -6.80
C HIS A 66 46.38 1.67 -7.44
N MET A 67 46.16 0.54 -6.74
CA MET A 67 45.26 -0.51 -7.22
C MET A 67 43.83 -0.01 -7.35
N SER A 68 43.35 0.81 -6.40
CA SER A 68 42.00 1.37 -6.43
C SER A 68 41.76 2.36 -7.57
N GLU A 69 42.81 3.09 -8.01
CA GLU A 69 42.75 4.06 -9.10
C GLU A 69 42.89 3.41 -10.47
N VAL A 70 43.84 2.49 -10.62
CA VAL A 70 44.19 1.89 -11.91
C VAL A 70 43.29 0.70 -12.27
N GLN A 71 42.80 -0.04 -11.26
CA GLN A 71 41.97 -1.22 -11.46
C GLN A 71 40.69 -1.14 -10.61
N PRO A 72 39.61 -0.56 -11.16
CA PRO A 72 38.29 -0.51 -10.52
C PRO A 72 37.76 -1.90 -10.11
N ASP A 73 38.08 -2.94 -10.89
CA ASP A 73 37.69 -4.33 -10.65
C ASP A 73 38.68 -5.09 -9.75
N SER A 74 39.41 -4.36 -8.89
CA SER A 74 40.30 -4.97 -7.91
C SER A 74 39.51 -5.90 -6.95
N PRO A 75 40.13 -6.99 -6.46
CA PRO A 75 39.49 -7.87 -5.48
C PRO A 75 39.02 -7.13 -4.23
N GLN A 76 37.92 -7.60 -3.63
CA GLN A 76 37.32 -6.95 -2.45
C GLN A 76 38.30 -6.82 -1.27
N GLY A 77 39.21 -7.78 -1.09
CA GLY A 77 40.24 -7.73 -0.05
C GLY A 77 41.15 -6.49 -0.11
N ILE A 78 41.32 -5.89 -1.29
CA ILE A 78 42.07 -4.63 -1.47
C ILE A 78 41.30 -3.46 -0.84
N TYR A 79 40.01 -3.35 -1.13
CA TYR A 79 39.15 -2.29 -0.58
C TYR A 79 38.92 -2.46 0.91
N ASP A 80 38.76 -3.69 1.39
CA ASP A 80 38.60 -3.99 2.82
C ASP A 80 39.86 -3.59 3.61
N THR A 81 41.04 -3.99 3.14
CA THR A 81 42.32 -3.65 3.78
C THR A 81 42.59 -2.14 3.69
N LEU A 82 42.22 -1.50 2.57
CA LEU A 82 42.36 -0.05 2.42
C LEU A 82 41.44 0.70 3.39
N LEU A 83 40.20 0.24 3.57
CA LEU A 83 39.27 0.82 4.54
C LEU A 83 39.79 0.64 5.97
N GLU A 84 40.22 -0.56 6.34
CA GLU A 84 40.83 -0.84 7.65
C GLU A 84 42.01 0.08 7.94
N LEU A 85 42.95 0.23 7.00
CA LEU A 85 44.09 1.13 7.15
C LEU A 85 43.68 2.60 7.26
N ARG A 86 42.67 3.05 6.50
CA ARG A 86 42.17 4.43 6.58
C ARG A 86 41.53 4.71 7.94
N LEU A 87 40.71 3.78 8.44
CA LEU A 87 40.07 3.88 9.75
C LEU A 87 41.10 3.82 10.89
N GLN A 88 42.09 2.93 10.79
CA GLN A 88 43.17 2.85 11.76
C GLN A 88 43.99 4.15 11.80
N ASN A 89 44.38 4.70 10.64
CA ASN A 89 45.11 5.98 10.59
C ASN A 89 44.27 7.13 11.16
N TRP A 90 42.99 7.19 10.84
CA TRP A 90 42.06 8.19 11.38
C TRP A 90 41.93 8.09 12.91
N ALA A 91 41.84 6.87 13.45
CA ALA A 91 41.71 6.65 14.89
C ALA A 91 42.95 7.08 15.68
N HIS A 92 44.15 6.90 15.12
CA HIS A 92 45.42 7.25 15.78
C HIS A 92 45.88 8.70 15.54
N GLU A 93 45.28 9.41 14.58
CA GLU A 93 45.63 10.80 14.26
C GLU A 93 45.16 11.77 15.36
N LYS A 94 46.05 12.68 15.75
CA LYS A 94 45.82 13.68 16.81
C LYS A 94 45.61 15.08 16.25
N ASP A 95 46.14 15.40 15.07
CA ASP A 95 45.94 16.70 14.45
C ASP A 95 44.50 16.78 13.90
N PRO A 96 43.65 17.72 14.38
CA PRO A 96 42.27 17.83 13.93
C PRO A 96 42.14 18.09 12.42
N LYS A 97 43.05 18.84 11.81
CA LYS A 97 42.99 19.16 10.37
C LYS A 97 43.34 17.95 9.51
N VAL A 98 44.30 17.15 9.94
CA VAL A 98 44.67 15.91 9.24
C VAL A 98 43.60 14.85 9.45
N LYS A 99 43.06 14.75 10.67
CA LYS A 99 41.98 13.84 11.02
C LYS A 99 40.71 14.09 10.20
N GLU A 100 40.33 15.34 9.97
CA GLU A 100 39.20 15.69 9.10
C GLU A 100 39.43 15.27 7.63
N LYS A 101 40.65 15.41 7.12
CA LYS A 101 41.00 14.92 5.77
C LYS A 101 40.89 13.40 5.67
N LEU A 102 41.47 12.68 6.64
CA LEU A 102 41.38 11.21 6.70
C LEU A 102 39.94 10.74 6.84
N HIS A 103 39.12 11.46 7.62
CA HIS A 103 37.69 11.22 7.75
C HIS A 103 36.96 11.33 6.40
N ALA A 104 37.20 12.42 5.66
CA ALA A 104 36.61 12.62 4.33
C ALA A 104 37.05 11.54 3.33
N GLU A 105 38.32 11.11 3.36
CA GLU A 105 38.85 10.02 2.54
C GLU A 105 38.18 8.68 2.85
N ALA A 106 37.93 8.37 4.13
CA ALA A 106 37.24 7.15 4.56
C ALA A 106 35.76 7.15 4.12
N ILE A 107 35.03 8.26 4.34
CA ILE A 107 33.65 8.40 3.87
C ILE A 107 33.54 8.32 2.35
N SER A 108 34.48 8.94 1.62
CA SER A 108 34.49 8.88 0.15
C SER A 108 34.68 7.44 -0.34
N LEU A 109 35.47 6.64 0.36
CA LEU A 109 35.68 5.23 0.02
C LEU A 109 34.39 4.42 0.26
N LEU A 110 33.69 4.64 1.38
CA LEU A 110 32.40 4.00 1.64
C LEU A 110 31.33 4.40 0.60
N LYS A 111 31.35 5.66 0.14
CA LYS A 111 30.43 6.19 -0.88
C LYS A 111 30.70 5.72 -2.31
N SER A 112 31.84 5.07 -2.56
CA SER A 112 32.22 4.61 -3.90
C SER A 112 31.40 3.42 -4.44
N GLY A 113 30.50 2.85 -3.62
CA GLY A 113 29.68 1.69 -4.01
C GLY A 113 30.43 0.35 -4.00
N ARG A 114 31.67 0.31 -3.48
CA ARG A 114 32.51 -0.90 -3.42
C ARG A 114 32.18 -1.84 -2.27
N PHE A 115 31.27 -1.46 -1.37
CA PHE A 115 30.90 -2.24 -0.19
C PHE A 115 29.44 -2.72 -0.23
N CYS A 116 28.77 -2.59 -1.38
CA CYS A 116 27.36 -2.99 -1.54
C CYS A 116 27.14 -4.48 -1.23
N ASP A 117 28.04 -5.34 -1.72
CA ASP A 117 27.92 -6.80 -1.58
C ASP A 117 28.54 -7.34 -0.28
N VAL A 118 29.35 -6.54 0.41
CA VAL A 118 30.04 -6.92 1.67
C VAL A 118 29.72 -5.97 2.81
N PHE A 119 28.44 -5.60 2.88
CA PHE A 119 27.90 -4.66 3.86
C PHE A 119 28.33 -4.98 5.31
N ASP A 120 28.17 -6.23 5.74
CA ASP A 120 28.43 -6.66 7.12
C ASP A 120 29.89 -6.44 7.52
N LYS A 121 30.82 -6.71 6.61
CA LYS A 121 32.26 -6.55 6.86
C LYS A 121 32.63 -5.07 6.99
N ALA A 122 32.11 -4.22 6.11
CA ALA A 122 32.33 -2.77 6.19
C ALA A 122 31.76 -2.17 7.48
N LEU A 123 30.59 -2.66 7.93
CA LEU A 123 29.96 -2.26 9.17
C LEU A 123 30.82 -2.64 10.38
N VAL A 124 31.31 -3.88 10.45
CA VAL A 124 32.19 -4.34 11.53
C VAL A 124 33.47 -3.51 11.58
N LEU A 125 34.09 -3.21 10.44
CA LEU A 125 35.29 -2.35 10.38
C LEU A 125 35.00 -0.94 10.93
N CYS A 126 33.87 -0.33 10.56
CA CYS A 126 33.51 1.00 11.07
C CYS A 126 33.21 0.97 12.58
N GLN A 127 32.51 -0.07 13.07
CA GLN A 127 32.19 -0.23 14.49
C GLN A 127 33.44 -0.48 15.35
N MET A 128 34.37 -1.32 14.89
CA MET A 128 35.62 -1.62 15.61
C MET A 128 36.50 -0.39 15.84
N HIS A 129 36.39 0.61 14.96
CA HIS A 129 37.17 1.85 15.03
C HIS A 129 36.37 3.04 15.58
N ASP A 130 35.16 2.84 16.11
CA ASP A 130 34.27 3.93 16.58
C ASP A 130 33.98 5.01 15.51
N PHE A 131 33.91 4.60 14.24
CA PHE A 131 33.71 5.50 13.10
C PHE A 131 32.22 5.75 12.84
N GLN A 132 31.63 6.64 13.66
CA GLN A 132 30.19 6.89 13.74
C GLN A 132 29.53 7.28 12.40
N ASP A 133 30.12 8.22 11.67
CA ASP A 133 29.56 8.71 10.40
C ASP A 133 29.51 7.61 9.32
N GLY A 134 30.49 6.70 9.32
CA GLY A 134 30.47 5.55 8.42
C GLY A 134 29.43 4.51 8.82
N VAL A 135 29.25 4.25 10.12
CA VAL A 135 28.18 3.37 10.61
C VAL A 135 26.81 3.90 10.22
N LEU A 136 26.54 5.19 10.44
CA LEU A 136 25.29 5.83 10.05
C LEU A 136 25.05 5.79 8.54
N TYR A 137 26.09 6.08 7.75
CA TYR A 137 26.01 5.99 6.29
C TYR A 137 25.66 4.56 5.83
N LEU A 138 26.32 3.55 6.42
CA LEU A 138 26.04 2.16 6.11
C LEU A 138 24.60 1.79 6.49
N TYR A 139 24.13 2.15 7.69
CA TYR A 139 22.73 1.91 8.05
C TYR A 139 21.74 2.57 7.07
N GLU A 140 22.03 3.77 6.56
CA GLU A 140 21.20 4.44 5.56
C GLU A 140 21.19 3.68 4.22
N GLN A 141 22.35 3.21 3.75
CA GLN A 141 22.44 2.39 2.53
C GLN A 141 21.71 1.05 2.67
N GLY A 142 21.83 0.41 3.84
CA GLY A 142 21.16 -0.85 4.17
C GLY A 142 19.67 -0.70 4.51
N LYS A 143 19.12 0.53 4.50
CA LYS A 143 17.75 0.85 4.94
C LYS A 143 17.44 0.35 6.36
N LEU A 144 18.45 0.30 7.23
CA LEU A 144 18.35 -0.14 8.62
C LEU A 144 17.93 1.04 9.52
N PHE A 145 16.78 1.66 9.22
CA PHE A 145 16.33 2.88 9.91
C PHE A 145 16.12 2.70 11.41
N GLN A 146 15.70 1.50 11.82
CA GLN A 146 15.59 1.12 13.23
C GLN A 146 16.93 1.23 13.96
N GLN A 147 18.04 0.87 13.33
CA GLN A 147 19.37 0.95 13.93
C GLN A 147 19.88 2.41 14.01
N ILE A 148 19.60 3.22 12.98
CA ILE A 148 19.85 4.67 13.01
C ILE A 148 19.10 5.32 14.18
N MET A 149 17.84 4.92 14.37
CA MET A 149 17.02 5.41 15.46
C MET A 149 17.62 5.04 16.83
N HIS A 150 17.95 3.76 17.04
CA HIS A 150 18.58 3.30 18.28
C HIS A 150 19.90 4.01 18.56
N TYR A 151 20.71 4.25 17.54
CA TYR A 151 21.96 4.98 17.66
C TYR A 151 21.75 6.39 18.22
N HIS A 152 20.87 7.19 17.59
CA HIS A 152 20.58 8.55 18.09
C HIS A 152 19.91 8.55 19.47
N MET A 153 19.09 7.54 19.78
CA MET A 153 18.47 7.36 21.09
C MET A 153 19.49 7.04 22.20
N GLN A 154 20.51 6.22 21.91
CA GLN A 154 21.59 5.90 22.84
C GLN A 154 22.50 7.10 23.12
N HIS A 155 22.73 7.95 22.11
CA HIS A 155 23.53 9.17 22.21
C HIS A 155 22.74 10.42 22.64
N GLU A 156 21.47 10.26 23.03
CA GLU A 156 20.58 11.33 23.52
C GLU A 156 20.43 12.51 22.55
N GLN A 157 20.49 12.21 21.26
CA GLN A 157 20.40 13.18 20.16
C GLN A 157 18.94 13.38 19.74
N TYR A 158 18.14 14.06 20.58
CA TYR A 158 16.69 14.21 20.41
C TYR A 158 16.28 14.87 19.08
N ARG A 159 17.02 15.88 18.63
CA ARG A 159 16.75 16.57 17.37
C ARG A 159 16.95 15.64 16.17
N GLN A 160 17.96 14.79 16.23
CA GLN A 160 18.28 13.83 15.18
C GLN A 160 17.24 12.71 15.12
N VAL A 161 16.71 12.25 16.25
CA VAL A 161 15.59 11.29 16.32
C VAL A 161 14.39 11.79 15.51
N ILE A 162 13.97 13.04 15.71
CA ILE A 162 12.88 13.65 14.93
C ILE A 162 13.27 13.76 13.45
N ALA A 163 14.48 14.21 13.14
CA ALA A 163 14.94 14.34 11.76
C ALA A 163 14.98 13.00 11.00
N VAL A 164 15.23 11.88 11.69
CA VAL A 164 15.17 10.52 11.12
C VAL A 164 13.72 10.12 10.87
N CYS A 165 12.81 10.36 11.83
CA CYS A 165 11.38 10.16 11.63
C CYS A 165 10.82 10.98 10.44
N GLU A 166 11.24 12.23 10.28
CA GLU A 166 10.79 13.10 9.18
C GLU A 166 11.30 12.62 7.82
N ARG A 167 12.56 12.15 7.76
CA ARG A 167 13.17 11.67 6.50
C ARG A 167 12.70 10.27 6.09
N HIS A 168 12.57 9.36 7.04
CA HIS A 168 12.34 7.94 6.77
C HIS A 168 11.00 7.41 7.28
N GLY A 169 10.23 8.19 8.03
CA GLY A 169 8.97 7.75 8.63
C GLY A 169 7.81 7.52 7.65
N GLU A 170 7.93 7.95 6.38
CA GLU A 170 7.00 7.52 5.33
C GLU A 170 7.28 6.09 4.84
N GLN A 171 8.54 5.66 4.91
CA GLN A 171 8.97 4.32 4.49
C GLN A 171 8.73 3.31 5.60
N ASP A 172 8.98 3.72 6.85
CA ASP A 172 8.75 2.91 8.04
C ASP A 172 7.99 3.72 9.12
N PRO A 173 6.65 3.63 9.16
CA PRO A 173 5.84 4.34 10.14
C PRO A 173 6.10 3.94 11.59
N SER A 174 6.67 2.76 11.84
CA SER A 174 6.97 2.28 13.19
C SER A 174 8.02 3.13 13.92
N LEU A 175 8.83 3.89 13.16
CA LEU A 175 9.79 4.86 13.71
C LEU A 175 9.11 5.92 14.58
N TRP A 176 7.90 6.36 14.22
CA TRP A 176 7.15 7.34 15.01
C TRP A 176 6.64 6.76 16.33
N GLU A 177 6.22 5.49 16.33
CA GLU A 177 5.83 4.77 17.54
C GLU A 177 7.03 4.58 18.48
N GLN A 178 8.18 4.17 17.92
CA GLN A 178 9.42 4.02 18.68
C GLN A 178 9.88 5.36 19.26
N ALA A 179 9.83 6.45 18.49
CA ALA A 179 10.16 7.79 18.97
C ALA A 179 9.24 8.22 20.11
N LEU A 180 7.92 7.99 20.00
CA LEU A 180 6.98 8.28 21.06
C LEU A 180 7.29 7.48 22.32
N SER A 181 7.55 6.17 22.19
CA SER A 181 7.90 5.29 23.31
C SER A 181 9.20 5.71 23.99
N TYR A 182 10.19 6.15 23.22
CA TYR A 182 11.45 6.66 23.74
C TYR A 182 11.27 7.97 24.53
N PHE A 183 10.62 8.97 23.92
CA PHE A 183 10.39 10.25 24.59
C PHE A 183 9.44 10.12 25.77
N ALA A 184 8.52 9.16 25.74
CA ALA A 184 7.70 8.83 26.90
C ALA A 184 8.60 8.48 28.09
N ARG A 185 9.56 7.55 27.92
CA ARG A 185 10.44 7.00 28.97
C ARG A 185 11.47 7.96 29.55
N LYS A 186 11.62 9.17 29.00
CA LYS A 186 12.61 10.14 29.48
C LYS A 186 11.97 11.07 30.50
N GLU A 187 12.65 11.23 31.65
CA GLU A 187 12.21 12.11 32.74
C GLU A 187 12.48 13.60 32.47
N GLU A 188 13.28 13.90 31.44
CA GLU A 188 13.61 15.27 31.03
C GLU A 188 12.44 15.99 30.34
N ASP A 189 12.51 17.33 30.23
CA ASP A 189 11.52 18.19 29.56
C ASP A 189 11.50 17.98 28.03
N CYS A 190 11.11 16.79 27.57
CA CYS A 190 10.95 16.41 26.16
C CYS A 190 9.59 16.86 25.56
N LYS A 191 8.89 17.80 26.20
CA LYS A 191 7.51 18.18 25.85
C LYS A 191 7.36 18.66 24.40
N GLU A 192 8.33 19.42 23.89
CA GLU A 192 8.34 19.91 22.51
C GLU A 192 8.46 18.77 21.50
N TYR A 193 9.33 17.79 21.78
CA TYR A 193 9.53 16.62 20.92
C TYR A 193 8.31 15.69 20.92
N VAL A 194 7.71 15.47 22.10
CA VAL A 194 6.45 14.69 22.21
C VAL A 194 5.33 15.37 21.43
N ALA A 195 5.17 16.69 21.54
CA ALA A 195 4.16 17.43 20.79
C ALA A 195 4.39 17.33 19.26
N ALA A 196 5.65 17.42 18.81
CA ALA A 196 6.01 17.25 17.40
C ALA A 196 5.63 15.84 16.90
N VAL A 197 5.99 14.79 17.64
CA VAL A 197 5.65 13.40 17.31
C VAL A 197 4.14 13.18 17.28
N LEU A 198 3.41 13.66 18.29
CA LEU A 198 1.95 13.55 18.35
C LEU A 198 1.25 14.22 17.18
N LYS A 199 1.74 15.39 16.74
CA LYS A 199 1.20 16.09 15.57
C LYS A 199 1.35 15.26 14.29
N HIS A 200 2.48 14.59 14.11
CA HIS A 200 2.69 13.71 12.96
C HIS A 200 1.83 12.45 13.03
N ILE A 201 1.72 11.81 14.20
CA ILE A 201 0.84 10.67 14.44
C ILE A 201 -0.62 11.03 14.15
N GLU A 202 -1.06 12.23 14.57
CA GLU A 202 -2.42 12.70 14.32
C GLU A 202 -2.71 12.87 12.82
N ASN A 203 -1.80 13.53 12.10
CA ASN A 203 -1.96 13.85 10.69
C ASN A 203 -1.99 12.60 9.81
N LYS A 204 -1.14 11.62 10.11
CA LYS A 204 -1.00 10.38 9.33
C LYS A 204 -1.83 9.21 9.88
N ASN A 205 -2.56 9.40 10.99
CA ASN A 205 -3.33 8.37 11.69
C ASN A 205 -2.51 7.11 12.01
N LEU A 206 -1.26 7.28 12.45
CA LEU A 206 -0.33 6.16 12.62
C LEU A 206 -0.67 5.25 13.82
N MET A 207 -1.28 5.81 14.87
CA MET A 207 -1.59 5.08 16.09
C MET A 207 -3.02 5.39 16.57
N PRO A 208 -3.74 4.38 17.10
CA PRO A 208 -4.99 4.60 17.81
C PRO A 208 -4.79 5.49 19.05
N PRO A 209 -5.76 6.34 19.41
CA PRO A 209 -5.65 7.20 20.60
C PRO A 209 -5.39 6.43 21.90
N LEU A 210 -5.96 5.22 22.02
CA LEU A 210 -5.75 4.35 23.17
C LEU A 210 -4.28 3.92 23.30
N LEU A 211 -3.65 3.55 22.18
CA LEU A 211 -2.25 3.15 22.16
C LEU A 211 -1.35 4.32 22.54
N VAL A 212 -1.61 5.52 22.01
CA VAL A 212 -0.89 6.75 22.39
C VAL A 212 -0.95 7.00 23.90
N VAL A 213 -2.14 6.87 24.50
CA VAL A 213 -2.33 7.03 25.95
C VAL A 213 -1.57 5.94 26.71
N GLN A 214 -1.64 4.69 26.28
CA GLN A 214 -0.93 3.59 26.91
C GLN A 214 0.59 3.79 26.86
N THR A 215 1.15 4.20 25.71
CA THR A 215 2.58 4.47 25.57
C THR A 215 3.05 5.59 26.50
N LEU A 216 2.25 6.65 26.65
CA LEU A 216 2.60 7.81 27.47
C LEU A 216 2.30 7.61 28.96
N ALA A 217 1.35 6.73 29.32
CA ALA A 217 0.97 6.44 30.70
C ALA A 217 2.10 5.81 31.52
N HIS A 218 3.12 5.25 30.87
CA HIS A 218 4.27 4.65 31.55
C HIS A 218 5.18 5.69 32.23
N ASN A 219 4.97 7.00 32.02
CA ASN A 219 5.80 8.05 32.62
C ASN A 219 4.97 9.14 33.30
N SER A 220 5.46 9.57 34.47
CA SER A 220 4.84 10.56 35.35
C SER A 220 5.08 12.01 34.90
N THR A 221 6.10 12.26 34.07
CA THR A 221 6.53 13.59 33.60
C THR A 221 5.83 14.04 32.31
N ALA A 222 5.26 13.11 31.54
CA ALA A 222 4.34 13.38 30.45
C ALA A 222 2.98 13.80 31.03
N THR A 223 2.94 15.01 31.59
CA THR A 223 1.73 15.60 32.15
C THR A 223 0.61 15.49 31.12
N LEU A 224 -0.52 14.91 31.54
CA LEU A 224 -1.75 14.77 30.76
C LEU A 224 -2.14 16.04 29.99
N SER A 225 -1.64 17.22 30.40
CA SER A 225 -1.70 18.48 29.67
C SER A 225 -1.21 18.41 28.22
N VAL A 226 -0.10 17.73 27.92
CA VAL A 226 0.47 17.67 26.55
C VAL A 226 -0.45 16.86 25.61
N ILE A 227 -1.13 15.87 26.15
CA ILE A 227 -1.97 14.92 25.40
C ILE A 227 -3.44 15.35 25.40
N ARG A 228 -3.86 16.20 26.36
CA ARG A 228 -5.25 16.65 26.50
C ARG A 228 -5.75 17.28 25.20
N ASP A 229 -4.99 18.21 24.64
CA ASP A 229 -5.39 18.91 23.41
C ASP A 229 -5.48 17.94 22.24
N TYR A 230 -4.52 17.01 22.12
CA TYR A 230 -4.56 15.93 21.13
C TYR A 230 -5.83 15.07 21.26
N LEU A 231 -6.16 14.59 22.47
CA LEU A 231 -7.34 13.75 22.70
C LEU A 231 -8.64 14.50 22.44
N VAL A 232 -8.74 15.75 22.91
CA VAL A 232 -9.92 16.59 22.69
C VAL A 232 -10.14 16.81 21.19
N GLN A 233 -9.10 17.21 20.46
CA GLN A 233 -9.20 17.42 19.00
C GLN A 233 -9.56 16.13 18.27
N LYS A 234 -8.92 15.02 18.62
CA LYS A 234 -9.16 13.72 17.98
C LYS A 234 -10.59 13.21 18.21
N LEU A 235 -11.05 13.25 19.46
CA LEU A 235 -12.41 12.82 19.83
C LEU A 235 -13.48 13.74 19.22
N GLN A 236 -13.25 15.06 19.19
CA GLN A 236 -14.16 15.99 18.52
C GLN A 236 -14.25 15.72 17.03
N LYS A 237 -13.12 15.51 16.34
CA LYS A 237 -13.08 15.17 14.92
C LYS A 237 -13.81 13.85 14.63
N GLN A 238 -13.57 12.82 15.45
CA GLN A 238 -14.27 11.53 15.32
C GLN A 238 -15.78 11.68 15.57
N SER A 239 -16.19 12.43 16.60
CA SER A 239 -17.61 12.67 16.90
C SER A 239 -18.32 13.42 15.77
N GLN A 240 -17.67 14.43 15.20
CA GLN A 240 -18.19 15.16 14.03
C GLN A 240 -18.34 14.24 12.82
N GLN A 241 -17.37 13.36 12.57
CA GLN A 241 -17.43 12.39 11.47
C GLN A 241 -18.59 11.41 11.68
N ILE A 242 -18.75 10.86 12.89
CA ILE A 242 -19.89 9.98 13.24
C ILE A 242 -21.23 10.70 13.00
N ALA A 243 -21.37 11.96 13.45
CA ALA A 243 -22.60 12.72 13.25
C ALA A 243 -22.92 12.97 11.77
N GLN A 244 -21.90 13.25 10.95
CA GLN A 244 -22.06 13.40 9.50
C GLN A 244 -22.48 12.09 8.82
N ASP A 245 -21.85 10.97 9.21
CA ASP A 245 -22.16 9.66 8.65
C ASP A 245 -23.55 9.18 9.07
N GLU A 246 -23.96 9.42 10.32
CA GLU A 246 -25.33 9.17 10.78
C GLU A 246 -26.38 9.95 9.96
N LEU A 247 -26.10 11.22 9.65
CA LEU A 247 -26.99 12.04 8.83
C LEU A 247 -27.10 11.47 7.40
N ARG A 248 -25.98 11.04 6.81
CA ARG A 248 -25.97 10.39 5.49
C ARG A 248 -26.76 9.08 5.52
N VAL A 249 -26.57 8.26 6.53
CA VAL A 249 -27.31 6.99 6.71
C VAL A 249 -28.82 7.24 6.81
N ARG A 250 -29.26 8.25 7.57
CA ARG A 250 -30.68 8.62 7.65
C ARG A 250 -31.24 9.01 6.28
N ARG A 251 -30.55 9.90 5.56
CA ARG A 251 -30.96 10.32 4.21
C ARG A 251 -31.07 9.15 3.23
N TYR A 252 -30.05 8.27 3.21
CA TYR A 252 -30.07 7.10 2.32
C TYR A 252 -31.16 6.10 2.70
N ARG A 253 -31.47 5.93 3.98
CA ARG A 253 -32.58 5.08 4.43
C ARG A 253 -33.93 5.62 3.97
N GLU A 254 -34.18 6.92 4.16
CA GLU A 254 -35.41 7.59 3.73
C GLU A 254 -35.61 7.50 2.21
N GLU A 255 -34.55 7.75 1.44
CA GLU A 255 -34.58 7.63 -0.02
C GLU A 255 -34.81 6.19 -0.47
N THR A 256 -34.17 5.22 0.19
CA THR A 256 -34.37 3.79 -0.11
C THR A 256 -35.81 3.37 0.18
N THR A 257 -36.40 3.81 1.30
CA THR A 257 -37.80 3.50 1.61
C THR A 257 -38.75 4.15 0.60
N ARG A 258 -38.49 5.40 0.20
CA ARG A 258 -39.27 6.11 -0.83
C ARG A 258 -39.24 5.35 -2.16
N ILE A 259 -38.05 4.97 -2.63
CA ILE A 259 -37.89 4.23 -3.90
C ILE A 259 -38.58 2.86 -3.82
N ARG A 260 -38.47 2.15 -2.69
CA ARG A 260 -39.17 0.86 -2.51
C ARG A 260 -40.69 1.00 -2.54
N GLN A 261 -41.23 2.07 -1.95
CA GLN A 261 -42.66 2.38 -2.01
C GLN A 261 -43.08 2.67 -3.46
N GLU A 262 -42.33 3.50 -4.18
CA GLU A 262 -42.59 3.80 -5.59
C GLU A 262 -42.57 2.53 -6.47
N ILE A 263 -41.61 1.63 -6.25
CA ILE A 263 -41.56 0.33 -6.95
C ILE A 263 -42.81 -0.51 -6.65
N GLN A 264 -43.26 -0.54 -5.40
CA GLN A 264 -44.44 -1.31 -4.99
C GLN A 264 -45.72 -0.73 -5.60
N GLU A 265 -45.86 0.59 -5.61
CA GLU A 265 -46.97 1.30 -6.26
C GLU A 265 -47.00 1.01 -7.75
N LEU A 266 -45.86 1.11 -8.45
CA LEU A 266 -45.77 0.81 -9.88
C LEU A 266 -46.11 -0.65 -10.23
N LYS A 267 -45.85 -1.60 -9.32
CA LYS A 267 -46.15 -3.03 -9.53
C LYS A 267 -47.61 -3.39 -9.23
N ALA A 268 -48.20 -2.83 -8.20
CA ALA A 268 -49.48 -3.29 -7.65
C ALA A 268 -50.67 -2.39 -8.01
N SER A 269 -50.43 -1.13 -8.38
CA SER A 269 -51.50 -0.14 -8.60
C SER A 269 -51.61 0.27 -10.07
N PRO A 270 -52.84 0.42 -10.61
CA PRO A 270 -53.04 0.97 -11.95
C PRO A 270 -52.68 2.45 -11.97
N LYS A 271 -51.79 2.85 -12.89
CA LYS A 271 -51.37 4.25 -13.04
C LYS A 271 -52.32 4.99 -13.98
N ILE A 272 -52.93 6.08 -13.49
CA ILE A 272 -53.84 6.92 -14.28
C ILE A 272 -53.04 8.00 -15.00
N PHE A 273 -53.17 8.07 -16.33
CA PHE A 273 -52.56 9.11 -17.15
C PHE A 273 -53.54 10.25 -17.40
N GLN A 274 -53.34 11.38 -16.72
CA GLN A 274 -54.19 12.58 -16.85
C GLN A 274 -53.55 13.70 -17.70
N LYS A 275 -52.34 13.48 -18.24
CA LYS A 275 -51.64 14.50 -19.03
C LYS A 275 -52.35 14.76 -20.36
N THR A 276 -52.72 16.02 -20.58
CA THR A 276 -53.43 16.50 -21.77
C THR A 276 -52.51 17.07 -22.85
N LYS A 277 -51.19 17.07 -22.65
CA LYS A 277 -50.19 17.63 -23.59
C LYS A 277 -49.07 16.65 -23.88
N CYS A 278 -48.55 16.72 -25.11
CA CYS A 278 -47.43 15.90 -25.56
C CYS A 278 -46.11 16.42 -24.98
N SER A 279 -45.25 15.53 -24.49
CA SER A 279 -44.00 15.93 -23.83
C SER A 279 -42.90 16.35 -24.82
N ILE A 280 -43.11 16.20 -26.14
CA ILE A 280 -42.19 16.64 -27.20
C ILE A 280 -42.66 17.96 -27.82
N CYS A 281 -43.87 17.98 -28.40
CA CYS A 281 -44.37 19.15 -29.14
C CYS A 281 -45.23 20.11 -28.30
N ASN A 282 -45.50 19.76 -27.03
CA ASN A 282 -46.31 20.53 -26.07
C ASN A 282 -47.75 20.87 -26.52
N SER A 283 -48.20 20.31 -27.64
CA SER A 283 -49.56 20.47 -28.16
C SER A 283 -50.53 19.54 -27.43
N ALA A 284 -51.83 19.85 -27.54
CA ALA A 284 -52.89 19.01 -26.96
C ALA A 284 -52.75 17.56 -27.45
N LEU A 285 -52.83 16.61 -26.53
CA LEU A 285 -52.66 15.20 -26.83
C LEU A 285 -53.87 14.71 -27.64
N GLU A 286 -53.60 14.15 -28.81
CA GLU A 286 -54.62 13.58 -29.69
C GLU A 286 -54.38 12.08 -29.82
N LEU A 287 -55.46 11.32 -30.07
CA LEU A 287 -55.37 9.88 -30.28
C LEU A 287 -54.91 9.60 -31.72
N PRO A 288 -54.01 8.63 -31.94
CA PRO A 288 -53.42 7.71 -30.96
C PRO A 288 -52.24 8.30 -30.16
N SER A 289 -52.19 7.96 -28.86
CA SER A 289 -51.15 8.40 -27.92
C SER A 289 -50.42 7.24 -27.24
N VAL A 290 -49.16 7.48 -26.86
CA VAL A 290 -48.29 6.54 -26.15
C VAL A 290 -47.98 7.09 -24.76
N HIS A 291 -48.09 6.25 -23.72
CA HIS A 291 -47.91 6.63 -22.32
C HIS A 291 -46.90 5.71 -21.64
N PHE A 292 -45.93 6.30 -20.95
CA PHE A 292 -44.92 5.57 -20.17
C PHE A 292 -45.19 5.66 -18.68
N LEU A 293 -44.84 4.61 -17.92
CA LEU A 293 -45.02 4.58 -16.46
C LEU A 293 -44.21 5.66 -15.71
N CYS A 294 -43.19 6.27 -16.34
CA CYS A 294 -42.54 7.47 -15.82
C CYS A 294 -43.44 8.73 -15.87
N GLY A 295 -44.64 8.61 -16.43
CA GLY A 295 -45.65 9.68 -16.51
C GLY A 295 -45.53 10.57 -17.74
N HIS A 296 -44.65 10.27 -18.69
CA HIS A 296 -44.57 11.01 -19.96
C HIS A 296 -45.57 10.46 -20.99
N SER A 297 -46.24 11.39 -21.66
CA SER A 297 -47.23 11.11 -22.71
C SER A 297 -46.78 11.75 -24.02
N PHE A 298 -47.00 11.07 -25.14
CA PHE A 298 -46.60 11.49 -26.47
C PHE A 298 -47.70 11.19 -27.49
N HIS A 299 -47.81 12.00 -28.55
CA HIS A 299 -48.51 11.55 -29.77
C HIS A 299 -47.75 10.37 -30.38
N GLN A 300 -48.45 9.41 -30.97
CA GLN A 300 -47.80 8.28 -31.64
C GLN A 300 -46.75 8.74 -32.67
N HIS A 301 -47.10 9.73 -33.50
CA HIS A 301 -46.18 10.26 -34.50
C HIS A 301 -44.95 10.97 -33.90
N CYS A 302 -45.14 11.73 -32.81
CA CYS A 302 -44.03 12.36 -32.10
C CYS A 302 -43.13 11.33 -31.42
N PHE A 303 -43.68 10.22 -30.93
CA PHE A 303 -42.90 9.12 -30.38
C PHE A 303 -42.05 8.48 -31.49
N GLU A 304 -42.67 7.98 -32.56
CA GLU A 304 -42.00 7.29 -33.67
C GLU A 304 -40.88 8.11 -34.32
N SER A 305 -41.00 9.45 -34.32
CA SER A 305 -39.99 10.34 -34.92
C SER A 305 -38.77 10.59 -34.04
N TYR A 306 -38.89 10.44 -32.71
CA TYR A 306 -37.86 10.81 -31.74
C TYR A 306 -37.39 9.64 -30.85
N SER A 307 -38.06 8.49 -30.88
CA SER A 307 -37.68 7.30 -30.13
C SER A 307 -36.73 6.41 -30.94
N GLU A 308 -35.64 5.97 -30.31
CA GLU A 308 -34.75 4.95 -30.88
C GLU A 308 -35.29 3.52 -30.71
N SER A 309 -36.20 3.31 -29.75
CA SER A 309 -36.79 2.00 -29.42
C SER A 309 -38.27 2.15 -29.03
N ASP A 310 -39.05 1.07 -29.23
CA ASP A 310 -40.48 1.03 -28.87
C ASP A 310 -40.72 0.90 -27.34
N ALA A 311 -39.66 0.66 -26.56
CA ALA A 311 -39.74 0.34 -25.14
C ALA A 311 -39.28 1.49 -24.22
N ASP A 312 -38.60 2.50 -24.77
CA ASP A 312 -37.95 3.54 -23.98
C ASP A 312 -38.64 4.90 -24.12
N CYS A 313 -38.78 5.61 -23.00
CA CYS A 313 -39.28 6.99 -22.99
C CYS A 313 -38.17 7.92 -23.54
N PRO A 314 -38.40 8.66 -24.64
CA PRO A 314 -37.36 9.53 -25.25
C PRO A 314 -36.83 10.62 -24.30
N THR A 315 -37.67 11.09 -23.36
CA THR A 315 -37.29 12.11 -22.37
C THR A 315 -36.39 11.55 -21.27
N CYS A 316 -36.62 10.31 -20.82
CA CYS A 316 -35.86 9.69 -19.71
C CYS A 316 -34.66 8.89 -20.21
N LEU A 317 -34.66 8.45 -21.46
CA LEU A 317 -33.62 7.60 -22.06
C LEU A 317 -32.21 8.17 -21.89
N PRO A 318 -31.92 9.47 -22.11
CA PRO A 318 -30.56 10.00 -21.95
C PRO A 318 -30.01 9.84 -20.53
N GLU A 319 -30.86 10.01 -19.52
CA GLU A 319 -30.48 9.94 -18.11
C GLU A 319 -30.39 8.49 -17.64
N ASN A 320 -31.36 7.66 -18.04
CA ASN A 320 -31.33 6.21 -17.83
C ASN A 320 -30.08 5.58 -18.46
N ARG A 321 -29.69 6.01 -19.68
CA ARG A 321 -28.50 5.51 -20.36
C ARG A 321 -27.22 5.77 -19.56
N LYS A 322 -27.07 6.95 -18.96
CA LYS A 322 -25.93 7.25 -18.06
C LYS A 322 -25.87 6.27 -16.90
N VAL A 323 -26.99 6.00 -16.25
CA VAL A 323 -27.07 5.05 -15.12
C VAL A 323 -26.73 3.62 -15.59
N MET A 324 -27.27 3.21 -16.74
CA MET A 324 -27.02 1.89 -17.33
C MET A 324 -25.56 1.71 -17.77
N ASP A 325 -24.92 2.76 -18.27
CA ASP A 325 -23.50 2.76 -18.65
C ASP A 325 -22.61 2.70 -17.40
N MET A 326 -22.97 3.41 -16.32
CA MET A 326 -22.29 3.30 -15.02
C MET A 326 -22.36 1.89 -14.45
N ILE A 327 -23.54 1.25 -14.50
CA ILE A 327 -23.72 -0.14 -14.05
C ILE A 327 -22.84 -1.09 -14.87
N ARG A 328 -22.86 -0.97 -16.21
CA ARG A 328 -22.02 -1.79 -17.10
C ARG A 328 -20.53 -1.57 -16.84
N ALA A 329 -20.09 -0.33 -16.60
CA ALA A 329 -18.71 -0.03 -16.26
C ALA A 329 -18.29 -0.63 -14.91
N GLN A 330 -19.20 -0.69 -13.92
CA GLN A 330 -18.95 -1.37 -12.64
C GLN A 330 -18.83 -2.88 -12.83
N GLU A 331 -19.69 -3.49 -13.66
CA GLU A 331 -19.62 -4.93 -13.97
C GLU A 331 -18.33 -5.32 -14.67
N GLN A 332 -17.86 -4.52 -15.63
CA GLN A 332 -16.57 -4.76 -16.32
C GLN A 332 -15.38 -4.73 -15.35
N LYS A 333 -15.47 -3.93 -14.29
CA LYS A 333 -14.43 -3.81 -13.27
C LYS A 333 -14.53 -4.86 -12.16
N ARG A 334 -15.53 -5.76 -12.21
CA ARG A 334 -15.74 -6.82 -11.22
C ARG A 334 -14.60 -7.84 -11.22
N ASP A 335 -14.05 -8.14 -12.39
CA ASP A 335 -13.10 -9.24 -12.58
C ASP A 335 -11.63 -8.79 -12.39
N LEU A 336 -11.40 -7.52 -12.01
CA LEU A 336 -10.07 -6.93 -11.76
C LEU A 336 -9.59 -7.16 -10.32
N HIS A 337 -9.51 -8.43 -9.91
CA HIS A 337 -9.13 -8.79 -8.55
C HIS A 337 -7.70 -8.33 -8.18
N ASP A 338 -6.76 -8.43 -9.13
CA ASP A 338 -5.36 -8.05 -8.90
C ASP A 338 -5.21 -6.54 -8.64
N GLN A 339 -6.02 -5.71 -9.32
CA GLN A 339 -6.04 -4.27 -9.09
C GLN A 339 -6.60 -3.94 -7.70
N PHE A 340 -7.65 -4.64 -7.28
CA PHE A 340 -8.17 -4.50 -5.91
C PHE A 340 -7.12 -4.89 -4.87
N GLN A 341 -6.44 -6.02 -5.03
CA GLN A 341 -5.39 -6.44 -4.10
C GLN A 341 -4.25 -5.43 -4.02
N HIS A 342 -3.84 -4.87 -5.16
CA HIS A 342 -2.83 -3.82 -5.17
C HIS A 342 -3.31 -2.55 -4.45
N GLN A 343 -4.54 -2.09 -4.73
CA GLN A 343 -5.13 -0.94 -4.05
C GLN A 343 -5.25 -1.18 -2.54
N LEU A 344 -5.64 -2.37 -2.11
CA LEU A 344 -5.77 -2.71 -0.70
C LEU A 344 -4.42 -2.63 0.03
N LYS A 345 -3.35 -3.17 -0.59
CA LYS A 345 -1.99 -3.13 -0.04
C LYS A 345 -1.41 -1.72 0.07
N CYS A 346 -1.79 -0.82 -0.84
CA CYS A 346 -1.26 0.53 -0.91
C CYS A 346 -2.16 1.59 -0.24
N SER A 347 -3.36 1.21 0.19
CA SER A 347 -4.34 2.15 0.78
C SER A 347 -4.17 2.30 2.29
N ASN A 348 -4.28 3.54 2.77
CA ASN A 348 -4.36 3.83 4.21
C ASN A 348 -5.74 3.51 4.80
N ASP A 349 -6.78 3.44 3.97
CA ASP A 349 -8.15 3.11 4.36
C ASP A 349 -8.62 1.87 3.60
N SER A 350 -8.24 0.70 4.12
CA SER A 350 -8.62 -0.59 3.56
C SER A 350 -10.13 -0.80 3.55
N PHE A 351 -10.86 -0.23 4.52
CA PHE A 351 -12.32 -0.38 4.60
C PHE A 351 -13.03 0.35 3.47
N SER A 352 -12.61 1.56 3.12
CA SER A 352 -13.20 2.27 1.96
C SER A 352 -12.93 1.56 0.65
N VAL A 353 -11.73 1.02 0.44
CA VAL A 353 -11.40 0.23 -0.76
C VAL A 353 -12.25 -1.04 -0.84
N ILE A 354 -12.43 -1.72 0.29
CA ILE A 354 -13.32 -2.87 0.41
C ILE A 354 -14.76 -2.46 0.12
N ALA A 355 -15.27 -1.40 0.75
CA ALA A 355 -16.65 -0.94 0.56
C ALA A 355 -16.94 -0.56 -0.90
N ASP A 356 -16.01 0.11 -1.59
CA ASP A 356 -16.13 0.40 -3.02
C ASP A 356 -16.11 -0.88 -3.86
N TYR A 357 -15.19 -1.81 -3.59
CA TYR A 357 -15.12 -3.08 -4.30
C TYR A 357 -16.40 -3.90 -4.13
N PHE A 358 -16.92 -4.04 -2.92
CA PHE A 358 -18.21 -4.68 -2.66
C PHE A 358 -19.38 -3.92 -3.30
N GLY A 359 -19.33 -2.58 -3.30
CA GLY A 359 -20.31 -1.69 -3.94
C GLY A 359 -20.44 -1.87 -5.45
N ARG A 360 -19.42 -2.44 -6.12
CA ARG A 360 -19.46 -2.79 -7.55
C ARG A 360 -20.28 -4.05 -7.87
N GLY A 361 -20.89 -4.70 -6.87
CA GLY A 361 -21.77 -5.85 -7.10
C GLY A 361 -21.03 -7.16 -7.39
N VAL A 362 -19.90 -7.40 -6.73
CA VAL A 362 -19.06 -8.61 -6.94
C VAL A 362 -19.82 -9.92 -6.74
N PHE A 363 -20.83 -9.92 -5.86
CA PHE A 363 -21.63 -11.10 -5.52
C PHE A 363 -23.01 -11.13 -6.20
N ASN A 364 -23.48 -9.99 -6.72
CA ASN A 364 -24.82 -9.86 -7.29
C ASN A 364 -24.72 -9.36 -8.74
N LYS A 365 -25.11 -10.19 -9.71
CA LYS A 365 -25.37 -9.68 -11.06
C LYS A 365 -26.53 -8.69 -10.98
N LEU A 366 -26.25 -7.41 -11.26
CA LEU A 366 -27.30 -6.42 -11.46
C LEU A 366 -28.05 -6.82 -12.73
N THR A 367 -29.12 -7.61 -12.57
CA THR A 367 -29.91 -8.07 -13.70
C THR A 367 -30.70 -6.88 -14.20
N LEU A 368 -30.14 -6.19 -15.19
CA LEU A 368 -30.87 -5.22 -15.99
C LEU A 368 -32.00 -6.00 -16.66
N LEU A 369 -33.23 -5.81 -16.18
CA LEU A 369 -34.44 -6.38 -16.78
C LEU A 369 -34.70 -5.65 -18.10
N THR A 370 -33.90 -5.95 -19.12
CA THR A 370 -34.28 -5.71 -20.52
C THR A 370 -35.00 -6.97 -20.97
N ASP A 371 -36.30 -6.88 -21.24
CA ASP A 371 -37.02 -7.97 -21.89
C ASP A 371 -36.24 -8.39 -23.15
N PRO A 372 -36.11 -9.71 -23.43
CA PRO A 372 -35.46 -10.16 -24.66
C PRO A 372 -36.22 -9.59 -25.86
N PRO A 373 -35.53 -9.25 -26.97
CA PRO A 373 -36.19 -8.72 -28.15
C PRO A 373 -37.20 -9.77 -28.63
N THR A 374 -38.49 -9.50 -28.42
CA THR A 374 -39.56 -10.35 -28.93
C THR A 374 -39.42 -10.40 -30.43
N ALA A 375 -39.33 -11.62 -30.97
CA ALA A 375 -39.27 -11.88 -32.40
C ALA A 375 -40.31 -11.03 -33.13
N ARG A 376 -39.84 -10.28 -34.14
CA ARG A 376 -40.61 -9.38 -35.01
C ARG A 376 -42.02 -9.93 -35.29
N LEU A 377 -43.02 -9.40 -34.60
CA LEU A 377 -44.41 -9.59 -35.00
C LEU A 377 -44.68 -8.60 -36.13
N THR A 378 -44.83 -9.13 -37.34
CA THR A 378 -45.12 -8.33 -38.54
C THR A 378 -46.45 -7.57 -38.38
N PRO A 379 -46.63 -6.41 -39.06
CA PRO A 379 -47.84 -5.57 -38.97
C PRO A 379 -49.16 -6.27 -39.32
N ARG A 380 -49.09 -7.49 -39.87
CA ARG A 380 -50.24 -8.33 -40.21
C ARG A 380 -50.80 -9.10 -38.99
N ALA A 381 -49.99 -9.37 -37.97
CA ALA A 381 -50.41 -10.06 -36.74
C ALA A 381 -51.14 -9.12 -35.76
N LEU A 382 -50.74 -7.85 -35.67
CA LEU A 382 -51.40 -6.81 -34.86
C LEU A 382 -52.83 -6.53 -35.33
N LYS A 383 -53.08 -6.54 -36.66
CA LYS A 383 -54.44 -6.37 -37.22
C LYS A 383 -55.36 -7.57 -36.94
N GLN A 384 -54.82 -8.78 -36.72
CA GLN A 384 -55.63 -9.96 -36.35
C GLN A 384 -55.93 -10.03 -34.84
N LEU A 385 -55.03 -9.56 -33.98
CA LEU A 385 -55.25 -9.50 -32.52
C LEU A 385 -56.29 -8.43 -32.12
N VAL A 386 -56.32 -7.28 -32.81
CA VAL A 386 -57.34 -6.24 -32.58
C VAL A 386 -58.72 -6.68 -33.08
N ARG A 387 -58.83 -7.53 -34.12
CA ARG A 387 -60.11 -8.09 -34.58
C ARG A 387 -60.66 -9.23 -33.70
N ARG A 388 -59.81 -9.99 -32.99
CA ARG A 388 -60.25 -11.09 -32.11
C ARG A 388 -60.66 -10.66 -30.69
N ARG A 389 -60.21 -9.50 -30.20
CA ARG A 389 -60.66 -8.96 -28.90
C ARG A 389 -62.00 -8.21 -28.93
N GLY A 390 -62.54 -7.93 -30.12
CA GLY A 390 -63.85 -7.30 -30.30
C GLY A 390 -65.06 -8.26 -30.29
N LEU A 391 -64.86 -9.58 -30.16
CA LEU A 391 -65.95 -10.58 -30.28
C LEU A 391 -66.12 -11.51 -29.07
N LEU A 392 -65.54 -11.20 -27.92
CA LEU A 392 -65.74 -11.96 -26.67
C LEU A 392 -66.37 -11.12 -25.55
N HIS A 393 -67.16 -10.10 -25.92
CA HIS A 393 -68.07 -9.42 -25.00
C HIS A 393 -69.53 -9.73 -25.37
N ARG A 394 -69.91 -11.01 -25.28
CA ARG A 394 -71.30 -11.47 -25.14
C ARG A 394 -71.35 -12.98 -24.89
N ARG A 395 -71.47 -13.38 -23.62
CA ARG A 395 -72.45 -14.34 -23.08
C ARG A 395 -71.96 -14.97 -21.76
N GLN A 396 -72.77 -14.74 -20.72
CA GLN A 396 -73.16 -15.65 -19.61
C GLN A 396 -72.06 -16.15 -18.66
N THR A 397 -72.04 -15.80 -17.37
CA THR A 397 -72.92 -16.28 -16.28
C THR A 397 -73.18 -17.79 -16.31
N ASP A 398 -72.43 -18.59 -15.54
CA ASP A 398 -72.96 -19.32 -14.37
C ASP A 398 -71.88 -20.19 -13.67
N MET A 399 -71.98 -20.25 -12.33
CA MET A 399 -71.72 -21.35 -11.37
C MET A 399 -70.71 -22.48 -11.76
N SER A 400 -69.72 -22.91 -10.95
CA SER A 400 -69.76 -23.31 -9.54
C SER A 400 -68.42 -23.97 -9.10
N ARG A 401 -68.10 -23.86 -7.77
CA ARG A 401 -67.38 -24.78 -6.82
C ARG A 401 -66.09 -25.51 -7.27
N ALA A 402 -65.02 -25.72 -6.49
CA ALA A 402 -64.49 -25.38 -5.15
C ALA A 402 -63.03 -25.99 -5.07
N PRO A 403 -62.35 -26.21 -3.92
CA PRO A 403 -61.32 -25.36 -3.31
C PRO A 403 -59.95 -26.07 -3.04
N LEU A 404 -59.12 -25.46 -2.17
CA LEU A 404 -57.92 -25.94 -1.43
C LEU A 404 -56.57 -25.51 -2.04
N SER A 405 -55.53 -25.07 -1.31
CA SER A 405 -55.30 -24.83 0.12
C SER A 405 -54.06 -23.93 0.31
N SER A 406 -53.95 -23.35 1.51
CA SER A 406 -52.75 -22.83 2.17
C SER A 406 -51.42 -23.46 1.73
N ASP A 407 -50.37 -22.65 1.59
CA ASP A 407 -49.21 -22.74 2.50
C ASP A 407 -48.30 -21.50 2.47
N ALA A 408 -48.17 -20.91 3.65
CA ALA A 408 -47.11 -20.00 4.04
C ALA A 408 -45.79 -20.79 4.13
N ILE A 409 -44.70 -20.25 3.59
CA ILE A 409 -43.36 -20.75 3.88
C ILE A 409 -42.56 -19.64 4.56
N ALA A 410 -42.34 -19.91 5.85
CA ALA A 410 -41.54 -19.16 6.78
C ALA A 410 -40.06 -19.13 6.37
N LEU A 411 -39.40 -18.04 6.78
CA LEU A 411 -37.95 -17.96 6.90
C LEU A 411 -37.41 -19.16 7.69
N ARG A 412 -36.64 -20.02 7.02
CA ARG A 412 -35.78 -21.00 7.66
C ARG A 412 -34.32 -20.62 7.43
N THR A 413 -33.77 -19.97 8.45
CA THR A 413 -32.33 -19.93 8.72
C THR A 413 -31.80 -21.35 8.95
N LYS A 414 -30.59 -21.61 8.43
CA LYS A 414 -29.72 -22.81 8.54
C LYS A 414 -29.70 -23.67 7.28
N GLY A 415 -28.67 -23.45 6.47
CA GLY A 415 -28.21 -24.43 5.48
C GLY A 415 -27.81 -23.86 4.13
N ASP A 416 -26.95 -22.85 4.07
CA ASP A 416 -26.26 -22.44 2.82
C ASP A 416 -24.86 -21.88 3.14
N LEU A 417 -24.11 -22.59 3.99
CA LEU A 417 -22.68 -22.34 4.27
C LEU A 417 -21.75 -23.35 3.58
N LEU A 418 -22.25 -24.08 2.58
CA LEU A 418 -21.48 -25.18 1.97
C LEU A 418 -21.36 -25.08 0.45
N PHE A 419 -21.25 -23.88 -0.14
CA PHE A 419 -20.68 -23.74 -1.50
C PHE A 419 -19.96 -22.39 -1.66
N LEU A 420 -18.83 -22.24 -0.97
CA LEU A 420 -17.81 -21.26 -1.34
C LEU A 420 -16.70 -22.00 -2.12
N PRO A 421 -16.29 -21.54 -3.31
CA PRO A 421 -15.15 -22.13 -4.02
C PRO A 421 -13.86 -21.98 -3.18
N LEU A 422 -12.98 -22.98 -3.25
CA LEU A 422 -11.79 -23.15 -2.41
C LEU A 422 -10.80 -21.96 -2.28
N PRO A 423 -10.70 -20.96 -3.18
CA PRO A 423 -9.85 -19.79 -2.91
C PRO A 423 -10.44 -18.82 -1.85
N LEU A 424 -11.74 -18.91 -1.56
CA LEU A 424 -12.44 -17.95 -0.68
C LEU A 424 -12.47 -18.35 0.80
N ALA A 425 -12.33 -19.64 1.11
CA ALA A 425 -12.09 -20.07 2.49
C ALA A 425 -10.79 -19.47 3.03
N SER A 426 -9.78 -19.30 2.17
CA SER A 426 -8.49 -18.70 2.53
C SER A 426 -8.60 -17.21 2.87
N LEU A 427 -9.45 -16.45 2.16
CA LEU A 427 -9.69 -15.01 2.42
C LEU A 427 -10.48 -14.75 3.71
N LEU A 428 -11.50 -15.57 4.00
CA LEU A 428 -12.22 -15.51 5.27
C LEU A 428 -11.36 -16.01 6.44
N SER A 429 -10.51 -17.01 6.22
CA SER A 429 -9.52 -17.45 7.21
C SER A 429 -8.46 -16.39 7.47
N LEU A 430 -7.97 -15.68 6.45
CA LEU A 430 -7.04 -14.54 6.59
C LEU A 430 -7.65 -13.35 7.35
N LEU A 431 -8.94 -13.07 7.15
CA LEU A 431 -9.66 -12.01 7.89
C LEU A 431 -9.88 -12.39 9.36
N LEU A 432 -10.11 -13.67 9.65
CA LEU A 432 -10.28 -14.19 11.01
C LEU A 432 -8.93 -14.37 11.73
N THR A 433 -7.85 -14.80 11.05
CA THR A 433 -6.52 -14.91 11.67
C THR A 433 -5.92 -13.54 11.96
N ASN A 434 -6.05 -12.56 11.06
CA ASN A 434 -5.57 -11.20 11.33
C ASN A 434 -6.37 -10.48 12.42
N SER A 435 -7.67 -10.80 12.60
CA SER A 435 -8.47 -10.25 13.70
C SER A 435 -8.22 -10.98 15.03
N VAL A 436 -7.91 -12.29 15.01
CA VAL A 436 -7.65 -13.09 16.21
C VAL A 436 -6.21 -12.93 16.70
N GLU A 437 -5.20 -12.75 15.84
CA GLU A 437 -3.83 -12.44 16.27
C GLU A 437 -3.72 -11.03 16.87
N HIS A 438 -4.52 -10.07 16.39
CA HIS A 438 -4.62 -8.75 16.99
C HIS A 438 -5.36 -8.75 18.35
N PHE A 439 -6.18 -9.77 18.64
CA PHE A 439 -6.84 -9.95 19.95
C PHE A 439 -6.07 -10.88 20.91
N ARG A 440 -5.27 -11.83 20.41
CA ARG A 440 -4.46 -12.72 21.27
C ARG A 440 -3.25 -12.03 21.89
N SER A 441 -2.69 -11.00 21.24
CA SER A 441 -1.60 -10.19 21.81
C SER A 441 -2.02 -9.33 23.02
N LEU A 442 -3.32 -9.24 23.34
CA LEU A 442 -3.87 -8.45 24.44
C LEU A 442 -4.43 -9.31 25.59
N GLY A 443 -4.23 -10.65 25.58
CA GLY A 443 -4.92 -11.58 26.49
C GLY A 443 -4.07 -12.60 27.25
N GLU A 444 -2.74 -12.63 27.10
CA GLU A 444 -1.89 -13.58 27.84
C GLU A 444 -1.05 -12.85 28.89
N GLY A 445 -1.63 -12.73 30.09
CA GLY A 445 -0.94 -12.17 31.24
C GLY A 445 -1.78 -12.19 32.50
N THR A 446 -2.32 -13.34 32.90
CA THR A 446 -2.58 -13.72 34.31
C THR A 446 -3.18 -15.12 34.37
N SER A 447 -2.35 -16.13 34.68
CA SER A 447 -2.78 -17.31 35.43
C SER A 447 -1.57 -17.89 36.16
N ALA A 448 -1.14 -17.19 37.21
CA ALA A 448 -0.32 -17.80 38.25
C ALA A 448 -1.25 -18.58 39.18
N THR A 449 -0.95 -19.86 39.31
CA THR A 449 -1.50 -20.84 40.23
C THR A 449 -1.37 -20.38 41.69
N SER A 450 -2.47 -20.36 42.44
CA SER A 450 -2.45 -20.49 43.90
C SER A 450 -3.40 -21.61 44.28
N GLU A 451 -2.81 -22.68 44.78
CA GLU A 451 -3.48 -23.78 45.47
C GLU A 451 -4.20 -23.25 46.72
N CYS A 452 -5.40 -23.74 46.97
CA CYS A 452 -6.05 -23.69 48.27
C CYS A 452 -6.64 -25.09 48.50
N VAL A 453 -5.94 -25.88 49.31
CA VAL A 453 -6.44 -27.12 49.90
C VAL A 453 -6.46 -26.92 51.41
N GLN A 454 -7.66 -27.15 51.96
CA GLN A 454 -8.11 -27.13 53.36
C GLN A 454 -8.44 -25.78 53.99
#